data_AF-A0A1F5KUK2-F1
#
_entry.id   AF-A0A1F5KUK2-F1
#
_cell.length_a   1.000
_cell.length_b   1.000
_cell.length_c   1.000
_cell.angle_alpha   90.00
_cell.angle_beta   90.00
_cell.angle_gamma   90.00
#
_symmetry.space_group_name_H-M   'P 1'
#
loop_
_entity.id
_entity.type
_entity.pdbx_description
1 polymer ?
#
loop_
_entity_poly.entity_id
_entity_poly.type
_entity_poly.pdbx_seq_one_letter_code
_entity_poly.pdbx_strand_id
1 'polypeptide(L)'
;MFTYIIILAVVLIISPFILRLASSQKRETKQQLKFIFLFILSAQLFLGFLNWENFTSGRSGLELSFAYPTSFLGLFFIISTLQILLLLFSKSFNTLVVVLSFINSVLIFLGMVRLSNILGFQIVSFASIGVVFLALIGNIVGLVFINKDKNLLAKYPYFK
;
A
#
# COMPACT_ATOMS: atom_id res chain seq x y z
N MET A 1 -14.93 2.27 12.75
CA MET A 1 -13.66 2.79 13.33
C MET A 1 -12.75 1.66 13.81
N PHE A 2 -13.21 0.77 14.70
CA PHE A 2 -12.44 -0.39 15.21
C PHE A 2 -11.99 -1.36 14.09
N THR A 3 -12.80 -1.54 13.05
CA THR A 3 -12.52 -2.46 11.94
C THR A 3 -11.23 -2.12 11.18
N TYR A 4 -10.96 -0.84 10.89
CA TYR A 4 -9.74 -0.43 10.18
C TYR A 4 -8.47 -0.66 11.02
N ILE A 5 -8.57 -0.47 12.33
CA ILE A 5 -7.46 -0.70 13.28
C ILE A 5 -7.18 -2.20 13.41
N ILE A 6 -8.23 -3.03 13.47
CA ILE A 6 -8.10 -4.50 13.47
C ILE A 6 -7.42 -4.97 12.19
N ILE A 7 -7.86 -4.47 11.02
CA ILE A 7 -7.26 -4.83 9.72
C ILE A 7 -5.76 -4.46 9.70
N LEU A 8 -5.39 -3.26 10.16
CA LEU A 8 -3.99 -2.83 10.24
C LEU A 8 -3.17 -3.73 11.18
N ALA A 9 -3.70 -4.07 12.36
CA ALA A 9 -3.03 -4.93 13.33
C ALA A 9 -2.80 -6.34 12.79
N VAL A 10 -3.80 -6.93 12.13
CA VAL A 10 -3.68 -8.25 11.49
C VAL A 10 -2.61 -8.25 10.41
N VAL A 11 -2.55 -7.20 9.59
CA VAL A 11 -1.55 -7.07 8.52
C VAL A 11 -0.13 -6.96 9.08
N LEU A 12 0.04 -6.21 10.17
CA LEU A 12 1.33 -6.10 10.86
C LEU A 12 1.78 -7.44 11.47
N ILE A 13 0.85 -8.23 12.01
CA ILE A 13 1.12 -9.56 12.60
C ILE A 13 1.49 -10.60 11.53
N ILE A 14 0.85 -10.55 10.35
CA ILE A 14 1.08 -11.52 9.28
C ILE A 14 2.36 -11.20 8.47
N SER A 15 2.78 -9.92 8.43
CA SER A 15 3.99 -9.48 7.74
C SER A 15 5.26 -10.32 8.02
N PRO A 16 5.62 -10.67 9.27
CA PRO A 16 6.78 -11.52 9.56
C PRO A 16 6.65 -12.97 9.06
N PHE A 17 5.44 -13.53 8.98
CA PHE A 17 5.22 -14.89 8.46
C PHE A 17 5.41 -14.96 6.94
N ILE A 18 5.01 -13.90 6.23
CA ILE A 18 5.19 -13.77 4.77
C ILE A 18 6.67 -13.63 4.40
N LEU A 19 7.45 -12.92 5.23
CA LEU A 19 8.90 -12.82 5.07
C LEU A 19 9.60 -14.18 5.13
N ARG A 20 9.06 -15.14 5.90
CA ARG A 20 9.62 -16.49 6.04
C ARG A 20 9.34 -17.39 4.84
N LEU A 21 8.17 -17.25 4.20
CA LEU A 21 7.76 -18.07 3.04
C LEU A 21 8.51 -17.72 1.74
N ALA A 22 9.04 -16.50 1.62
CA ALA A 22 9.68 -16.01 0.40
C ALA A 22 11.19 -16.38 0.27
N SER A 23 11.68 -17.35 1.04
CA SER A 23 13.10 -17.71 1.02
C SER A 23 13.46 -18.49 -0.25
N SER A 24 14.42 -17.95 -1.02
CA SER A 24 14.98 -18.45 -2.30
C SER A 24 14.11 -18.26 -3.55
N GLN A 25 14.00 -17.01 -4.02
CA GLN A 25 13.37 -16.71 -5.31
C GLN A 25 14.41 -16.57 -6.43
N LYS A 26 14.08 -17.13 -7.60
CA LYS A 26 14.87 -16.98 -8.83
C LYS A 26 14.73 -15.56 -9.38
N ARG A 27 15.68 -15.13 -10.22
CA ARG A 27 15.67 -13.79 -10.85
C ARG A 27 14.38 -13.52 -11.63
N GLU A 28 13.84 -14.53 -12.29
CA GLU A 28 12.56 -14.48 -13.03
C GLU A 28 11.39 -14.17 -12.10
N THR A 29 11.31 -14.85 -10.95
CA THR A 29 10.27 -14.62 -9.93
C THR A 29 10.32 -13.18 -9.40
N LYS A 30 11.52 -12.64 -9.18
CA LYS A 30 11.69 -11.23 -8.74
C LYS A 30 11.19 -10.24 -9.79
N GLN A 31 11.41 -10.54 -11.07
CA GLN A 31 10.94 -9.70 -12.16
C GLN A 31 9.41 -9.79 -12.32
N GLN A 32 8.81 -10.98 -12.17
CA GLN A 32 7.36 -11.15 -12.13
C GLN A 32 6.73 -10.38 -10.96
N LEU A 33 7.32 -10.46 -9.75
CA LEU A 33 6.84 -9.72 -8.58
C LEU A 33 6.94 -8.21 -8.77
N LYS A 34 7.99 -7.71 -9.44
CA LYS A 34 8.08 -6.31 -9.82
C LYS A 34 6.90 -5.88 -10.71
N PHE A 35 6.54 -6.69 -11.70
CA PHE A 35 5.42 -6.39 -12.59
C PHE A 35 4.08 -6.47 -11.86
N ILE A 36 3.89 -7.46 -11.00
CA ILE A 36 2.70 -7.56 -10.13
C ILE A 36 2.61 -6.32 -9.23
N PHE A 37 3.72 -5.88 -8.64
CA PHE A 37 3.72 -4.71 -7.77
C PHE A 37 3.41 -3.43 -8.54
N LEU A 38 3.98 -3.26 -9.74
CA LEU A 38 3.64 -2.15 -10.63
C LEU A 38 2.15 -2.16 -10.98
N PHE A 39 1.60 -3.32 -11.34
CA PHE A 39 0.18 -3.47 -11.63
C PHE A 39 -0.69 -3.05 -10.44
N ILE A 40 -0.34 -3.48 -9.22
CA ILE A 40 -1.05 -3.10 -8.00
C ILE A 40 -1.02 -1.58 -7.79
N LEU A 41 0.16 -0.95 -7.91
CA LEU A 41 0.29 0.50 -7.74
C LEU A 41 -0.49 1.28 -8.81
N SER A 42 -0.47 0.82 -10.06
CA SER A 42 -1.27 1.43 -11.14
C SER A 42 -2.77 1.27 -10.90
N ALA A 43 -3.22 0.10 -10.44
CA ALA A 43 -4.62 -0.13 -10.09
C ALA A 43 -5.06 0.74 -8.90
N GLN A 44 -4.20 0.94 -7.90
CA GLN A 44 -4.47 1.86 -6.79
C GLN A 44 -4.65 3.30 -7.27
N LEU A 45 -3.78 3.80 -8.16
CA LEU A 45 -3.93 5.12 -8.74
C LEU A 45 -5.23 5.23 -9.53
N PHE A 46 -5.56 4.23 -10.35
CA PHE A 46 -6.78 4.22 -11.15
C PHE A 46 -8.05 4.27 -10.27
N LEU A 47 -8.15 3.39 -9.27
CA LEU A 47 -9.26 3.40 -8.31
C LEU A 47 -9.30 4.71 -7.50
N GLY A 48 -8.15 5.35 -7.35
CA GLY A 48 -8.00 6.69 -6.81
C GLY A 48 -8.86 7.77 -7.48
N PHE A 49 -9.18 7.63 -8.77
CA PHE A 49 -9.99 8.62 -9.49
C PHE A 49 -11.51 8.37 -9.38
N LEU A 50 -11.91 7.22 -8.84
CA LEU A 50 -13.33 6.85 -8.74
C LEU A 50 -14.02 7.54 -7.54
N ASN A 51 -15.28 7.21 -7.28
CA ASN A 51 -16.03 7.72 -6.12
C ASN A 51 -15.64 7.01 -4.82
N TRP A 52 -15.35 7.77 -3.77
CA TRP A 52 -14.84 7.22 -2.50
C TRP A 52 -15.86 7.19 -1.39
N GLU A 53 -16.74 8.19 -1.30
CA GLU A 53 -17.60 8.38 -0.13
C GLU A 53 -18.77 7.40 -0.09
N ASN A 54 -19.36 7.08 -1.25
CA ASN A 54 -20.53 6.23 -1.31
C ASN A 54 -20.61 5.46 -2.64
N PHE A 55 -21.49 4.46 -2.69
CA PHE A 55 -21.68 3.61 -3.88
C PHE A 55 -22.37 4.32 -5.05
N THR A 56 -23.19 5.34 -4.78
CA THR A 56 -24.05 6.00 -5.77
C THR A 56 -23.71 7.47 -6.00
N SER A 57 -23.23 8.19 -4.99
CA SER A 57 -22.92 9.62 -5.06
C SER A 57 -21.91 10.04 -3.99
N GLY A 58 -21.04 10.99 -4.30
CA GLY A 58 -20.08 11.53 -3.35
C GLY A 58 -18.86 12.11 -4.06
N ARG A 59 -17.91 12.62 -3.29
CA ARG A 59 -16.67 13.18 -3.83
C ARG A 59 -15.82 12.08 -4.48
N SER A 60 -15.28 12.41 -5.65
CA SER A 60 -14.27 11.59 -6.29
C SER A 60 -12.97 11.60 -5.48
N GLY A 61 -12.14 10.58 -5.63
CA GLY A 61 -10.84 10.55 -4.95
C GLY A 61 -9.90 11.64 -5.46
N LEU A 62 -10.11 12.16 -6.67
CA LEU A 62 -9.43 13.36 -7.18
C LEU A 62 -9.83 14.61 -6.37
N GLU A 63 -11.12 14.85 -6.17
CA GLU A 63 -11.58 15.98 -5.33
C GLU A 63 -11.03 15.86 -3.91
N LEU A 64 -11.07 14.65 -3.35
CA LEU A 64 -10.52 14.38 -2.02
C LEU A 64 -8.99 14.49 -1.98
N SER A 65 -8.29 14.44 -3.11
CA SER A 65 -6.83 14.58 -3.14
C SER A 65 -6.37 16.01 -2.84
N PHE A 66 -7.20 17.01 -3.20
CA PHE A 66 -6.96 18.43 -2.93
C PHE A 66 -7.46 18.88 -1.55
N ALA A 67 -8.21 18.02 -0.84
CA ALA A 67 -8.84 18.35 0.42
C ALA A 67 -7.91 18.14 1.64
N TYR A 68 -6.65 18.57 1.58
CA TYR A 68 -5.75 18.53 2.74
C TYR A 68 -6.11 19.65 3.75
N PRO A 69 -6.16 19.40 5.07
CA PRO A 69 -5.76 18.18 5.77
C PRO A 69 -6.91 17.17 6.01
N THR A 70 -8.12 17.45 5.54
CA THR A 70 -9.31 16.59 5.77
C THR A 70 -9.19 15.21 5.15
N SER A 71 -8.42 15.08 4.06
CA SER A 71 -8.10 13.86 3.36
C SER A 71 -6.59 13.76 3.13
N PHE A 72 -6.06 12.54 3.17
CA PHE A 72 -4.66 12.25 2.87
C PHE A 72 -4.47 11.62 1.48
N LEU A 73 -5.52 11.60 0.65
CA LEU A 73 -5.47 10.98 -0.69
C LEU A 73 -4.45 11.62 -1.63
N GLY A 74 -4.22 12.92 -1.52
CA GLY A 74 -3.19 13.60 -2.32
C GLY A 74 -1.79 13.07 -2.01
N LEU A 75 -1.45 12.92 -0.72
CA LEU A 75 -0.19 12.32 -0.29
C LEU A 75 -0.10 10.85 -0.74
N PHE A 76 -1.21 10.13 -0.67
CA PHE A 76 -1.28 8.75 -1.15
C PHE A 76 -0.95 8.64 -2.64
N PHE A 77 -1.50 9.51 -3.48
CA PHE A 77 -1.19 9.51 -4.93
C PHE A 77 0.24 9.93 -5.24
N ILE A 78 0.78 10.93 -4.53
CA ILE A 78 2.17 11.36 -4.70
C ILE A 78 3.12 10.20 -4.38
N ILE A 79 2.91 9.52 -3.25
CA ILE A 79 3.75 8.38 -2.84
C ILE A 79 3.60 7.22 -3.82
N SER A 80 2.37 6.86 -4.21
CA SER A 80 2.13 5.77 -5.18
C SER A 80 2.82 6.04 -6.52
N THR A 81 2.77 7.29 -6.99
CA THR A 81 3.46 7.72 -8.22
C THR A 81 4.96 7.62 -8.06
N LEU A 82 5.52 8.10 -6.94
CA LEU A 82 6.95 7.99 -6.65
C LEU A 82 7.40 6.53 -6.62
N GLN A 83 6.61 5.63 -6.02
CA GLN A 83 6.89 4.20 -5.99
C GLN A 83 6.96 3.60 -7.41
N ILE A 84 6.03 3.96 -8.29
CA ILE A 84 6.06 3.54 -9.70
C ILE A 84 7.33 4.03 -10.39
N LEU A 85 7.67 5.30 -10.24
CA LEU A 85 8.88 5.88 -10.82
C LEU A 85 10.14 5.16 -10.30
N LEU A 86 10.25 4.95 -9.00
CA LEU A 86 11.38 4.25 -8.39
C LEU A 86 11.50 2.81 -8.89
N LEU A 87 10.37 2.10 -9.05
CA LEU A 87 10.37 0.75 -9.62
C LEU A 87 10.78 0.75 -11.09
N LEU A 88 10.31 1.69 -11.91
CA LEU A 88 10.63 1.74 -13.34
C LEU A 88 12.10 2.11 -13.58
N PHE A 89 12.59 3.15 -12.90
CA PHE A 89 13.88 3.77 -13.22
C PHE A 89 15.06 3.27 -12.38
N SER A 90 14.84 2.62 -11.23
CA SER A 90 15.92 2.17 -10.37
C SER A 90 15.83 0.70 -9.97
N LYS A 91 16.98 0.02 -10.02
CA LYS A 91 17.14 -1.33 -9.48
C LYS A 91 17.58 -1.32 -8.01
N SER A 92 18.08 -0.19 -7.50
CA SER A 92 18.65 -0.08 -6.14
C SER A 92 17.63 0.36 -5.08
N PHE A 93 16.52 0.99 -5.47
CA PHE A 93 15.54 1.54 -4.51
C PHE A 93 14.42 0.59 -4.10
N ASN A 94 14.55 -0.73 -4.35
CA ASN A 94 13.50 -1.71 -4.05
C ASN A 94 13.05 -1.67 -2.57
N THR A 95 14.00 -1.57 -1.64
CA THR A 95 13.70 -1.47 -0.19
C THR A 95 12.95 -0.19 0.14
N LEU A 96 13.34 0.93 -0.47
CA LEU A 96 12.65 2.22 -0.29
C LEU A 96 11.21 2.15 -0.81
N VAL A 97 10.97 1.52 -1.97
CA VAL A 97 9.62 1.34 -2.52
C VAL A 97 8.72 0.57 -1.54
N VAL A 98 9.25 -0.46 -0.88
CA VAL A 98 8.49 -1.24 0.10
C VAL A 98 8.21 -0.42 1.36
N VAL A 99 9.20 0.31 1.87
CA VAL A 99 8.99 1.22 3.01
C VAL A 99 7.93 2.26 2.68
N LEU A 100 7.97 2.85 1.48
CA LEU A 100 6.95 3.75 0.99
C LEU A 100 5.57 3.08 0.92
N SER A 101 5.49 1.78 0.59
CA SER A 101 4.22 1.03 0.56
C SER A 101 3.58 0.93 1.93
N PHE A 102 4.40 0.67 2.95
CA PHE A 102 3.95 0.67 4.35
C PHE A 102 3.46 2.05 4.79
N ILE A 103 4.23 3.10 4.49
CA ILE A 103 3.83 4.48 4.79
C ILE A 103 2.51 4.82 4.09
N ASN A 104 2.39 4.45 2.81
CA ASN A 104 1.21 4.71 2.00
C ASN A 104 -0.04 3.99 2.54
N SER A 105 0.15 2.78 3.07
CA SER A 105 -0.91 2.02 3.73
C SER A 105 -1.34 2.69 5.03
N VAL A 106 -0.41 3.16 5.85
CA VAL A 106 -0.76 3.92 7.06
C VAL A 106 -1.52 5.20 6.70
N LEU A 107 -1.06 5.93 5.68
CA LEU A 107 -1.72 7.15 5.19
C LEU A 107 -3.15 6.89 4.74
N ILE A 108 -3.40 5.80 4.00
CA ILE A 108 -4.74 5.53 3.51
C ILE A 108 -5.70 5.15 4.64
N PHE A 109 -5.26 4.31 5.59
CA PHE A 109 -6.10 3.96 6.75
C PHE A 109 -6.38 5.18 7.62
N LEU A 110 -5.38 6.02 7.91
CA LEU A 110 -5.58 7.27 8.65
C LEU A 110 -6.49 8.23 7.90
N GLY A 111 -6.31 8.36 6.58
CA GLY A 111 -7.13 9.20 5.71
C GLY A 111 -8.59 8.76 5.74
N MET A 112 -8.87 7.45 5.65
CA MET A 112 -10.22 6.90 5.72
C MET A 112 -10.85 7.09 7.11
N VAL A 113 -10.09 6.87 8.19
CA VAL A 113 -10.60 7.13 9.55
C VAL A 113 -10.97 8.60 9.73
N ARG A 114 -10.10 9.52 9.26
CA ARG A 114 -10.33 10.95 9.38
C ARG A 114 -11.53 11.40 8.56
N LEU A 115 -11.61 10.98 7.30
CA LEU A 115 -12.72 11.34 6.42
C LEU A 115 -14.04 10.76 6.98
N SER A 116 -14.02 9.55 7.55
CA SER A 116 -15.22 8.93 8.15
C SER A 116 -15.71 9.69 9.38
N ASN A 117 -14.78 10.21 10.20
CA ASN A 117 -15.13 11.04 11.35
C ASN A 117 -15.76 12.38 10.92
N ILE A 118 -15.27 12.98 9.83
CA ILE A 118 -15.79 14.27 9.32
C ILE A 118 -17.18 14.08 8.73
N LEU A 119 -17.39 12.99 7.98
CA LEU A 119 -18.65 12.71 7.30
C LEU A 119 -19.73 12.15 8.24
N GLY A 120 -19.36 11.63 9.40
CA GLY A 120 -20.29 11.03 10.36
C GLY A 120 -20.79 9.63 9.95
N PHE A 121 -20.30 9.07 8.84
CA PHE A 121 -20.60 7.72 8.37
C PHE A 121 -19.33 6.99 7.92
N GLN A 122 -19.40 5.67 7.80
CA GLN A 122 -18.30 4.87 7.28
C GLN A 122 -18.19 5.05 5.78
N ILE A 123 -17.00 5.44 5.31
CA ILE A 123 -16.69 5.56 3.89
C ILE A 123 -16.59 4.16 3.31
N VAL A 124 -17.60 3.77 2.54
CA VAL A 124 -17.68 2.46 1.92
C VAL A 124 -18.07 2.66 0.47
N SER A 125 -17.11 2.44 -0.43
CA SER A 125 -17.33 2.39 -1.87
C SER A 125 -16.46 1.28 -2.46
N PHE A 126 -16.76 0.87 -3.70
CA PHE A 126 -15.92 -0.10 -4.41
C PHE A 126 -14.47 0.39 -4.54
N ALA A 127 -14.27 1.70 -4.72
CA ALA A 127 -12.96 2.29 -4.82
C ALA A 127 -12.22 2.24 -3.48
N SER A 128 -12.85 2.67 -2.39
CA SER A 128 -12.19 2.72 -1.08
C SER A 128 -11.88 1.32 -0.55
N ILE A 129 -12.80 0.37 -0.70
CA ILE A 129 -12.56 -1.05 -0.38
C ILE A 129 -11.43 -1.61 -1.25
N GLY A 130 -11.51 -1.40 -2.57
CA GLY A 130 -10.54 -1.91 -3.52
C GLY A 130 -9.12 -1.41 -3.25
N VAL A 131 -8.96 -0.11 -2.98
CA VAL A 131 -7.64 0.47 -2.69
C VAL A 131 -7.10 -0.03 -1.36
N VAL A 132 -7.94 -0.21 -0.32
CA VAL A 132 -7.51 -0.83 0.93
C VAL A 132 -6.98 -2.24 0.69
N PHE A 133 -7.73 -3.10 -0.02
CA PHE A 133 -7.27 -4.45 -0.34
C PHE A 133 -5.98 -4.45 -1.15
N LEU A 134 -5.89 -3.61 -2.17
CA LEU A 134 -4.69 -3.48 -2.98
C LEU A 134 -3.49 -2.96 -2.17
N ALA A 135 -3.68 -2.06 -1.22
CA ALA A 135 -2.61 -1.59 -0.33
C ALA A 135 -2.05 -2.72 0.53
N LEU A 136 -2.94 -3.57 1.06
CA LEU A 136 -2.54 -4.75 1.83
C LEU A 136 -1.80 -5.77 0.96
N ILE A 137 -2.36 -6.13 -0.19
CA ILE A 137 -1.71 -7.05 -1.14
C ILE A 137 -0.37 -6.47 -1.63
N GLY A 138 -0.32 -5.16 -1.89
CA GLY A 138 0.88 -4.43 -2.30
C GLY A 138 2.00 -4.52 -1.26
N ASN A 139 1.68 -4.42 0.04
CA ASN A 139 2.66 -4.64 1.10
C ASN A 139 3.18 -6.07 1.13
N ILE A 140 2.29 -7.05 0.97
CA ILE A 140 2.65 -8.48 0.92
C ILE A 140 3.59 -8.72 -0.27
N VAL A 141 3.21 -8.29 -1.47
CA VAL A 141 4.02 -8.43 -2.68
C VAL A 141 5.34 -7.67 -2.55
N GLY A 142 5.32 -6.47 -1.97
CA GLY A 142 6.50 -5.67 -1.69
C GLY A 142 7.49 -6.39 -0.79
N LEU A 143 7.04 -6.92 0.35
CA LEU A 143 7.86 -7.72 1.27
C LEU A 143 8.48 -8.94 0.58
N VAL A 144 7.69 -9.67 -0.21
CA VAL A 144 8.17 -10.81 -0.99
C VAL A 144 9.22 -10.37 -2.02
N PHE A 145 9.01 -9.23 -2.67
CA PHE A 145 9.88 -8.67 -3.71
C PHE A 145 11.28 -8.26 -3.20
N ILE A 146 11.39 -7.76 -1.96
CA ILE A 146 12.67 -7.36 -1.37
C ILE A 146 13.43 -8.50 -0.70
N ASN A 147 12.88 -9.72 -0.66
CA ASN A 147 13.51 -10.80 0.08
C ASN A 147 14.83 -11.28 -0.59
N LYS A 148 15.83 -11.55 0.27
CA LYS A 148 17.28 -11.70 0.02
C LYS A 148 17.97 -10.49 -0.63
N ASP A 149 17.95 -9.35 0.05
CA ASP A 149 19.19 -8.57 0.11
C ASP A 149 20.12 -9.24 1.15
N LYS A 150 21.23 -9.84 0.70
CA LYS A 150 22.17 -10.56 1.58
C LYS A 150 22.64 -9.69 2.76
N ASN A 151 22.62 -8.37 2.58
CA ASN A 151 23.04 -7.38 3.57
C ASN A 151 22.00 -7.11 4.68
N LEU A 152 20.72 -7.37 4.46
CA LEU A 152 19.66 -7.12 5.45
C LEU A 152 19.56 -8.25 6.48
N LEU A 153 19.70 -9.51 6.05
CA LEU A 153 19.71 -10.68 6.96
C LEU A 153 21.00 -10.76 7.81
N ALA A 154 22.12 -10.25 7.31
CA ALA A 154 23.37 -10.20 8.07
C ALA A 154 23.29 -9.27 9.30
N LYS A 155 22.39 -8.27 9.28
CA LYS A 155 22.20 -7.34 10.41
C LYS A 155 21.30 -7.86 11.53
N TYR A 156 20.58 -8.97 11.33
CA TYR A 156 19.69 -9.56 12.34
C TYR A 156 20.04 -11.05 12.59
N PRO A 157 21.17 -11.33 13.28
CA PRO A 157 21.68 -12.69 13.48
C PRO A 157 20.88 -13.55 14.46
N TYR A 158 19.90 -12.99 15.17
CA TYR A 158 19.16 -13.67 16.26
C TYR A 158 18.09 -14.67 15.79
N PHE A 159 17.95 -14.90 14.49
CA PHE A 159 16.96 -15.82 13.92
C PHE A 159 17.59 -16.86 13.00
N LYS A 160 18.67 -17.49 13.47
CA LYS A 160 19.14 -18.77 12.93
C LYS A 160 18.36 -19.92 13.54
#